data_AF-A0A9E5E1Z9-F1
#
_entry.id   AF-A0A9E5E1Z9-F1
#
_cell.length_a   1.000
_cell.length_b   1.000
_cell.length_c   1.000
_cell.angle_alpha   90.00
_cell.angle_beta   90.00
_cell.angle_gamma   90.00
#
_symmetry.space_group_name_H-M   'P 1'
#
loop_
_entity.id
_entity.type
_entity.pdbx_description
1 polymer ?
#
loop_
_entity_poly.entity_id
_entity_poly.type
_entity_poly.pdbx_seq_one_letter_code
_entity_poly.pdbx_strand_id
1 'polypeptide(L)' 'MDRKAATEQIRAVCKTIAIEMMKIHPAVPGLADKETQDEIYKTLYELTKQVEVIKKRLAKLEKNDDTPQL' A
#
# COMPACT_ATOMS: atom_id res chain seq x y z
N MET A 1 -13.18 -10.73 15.62
CA MET A 1 -12.88 -9.32 15.27
C MET A 1 -14.04 -8.79 14.46
N ASP A 2 -14.54 -7.59 14.75
CA ASP A 2 -15.58 -6.96 13.93
C ASP A 2 -14.98 -6.29 12.67
N ARG A 3 -15.86 -5.82 11.78
CA ARG A 3 -15.46 -5.19 10.51
C ARG A 3 -14.63 -3.93 10.71
N LYS A 4 -14.92 -3.11 11.73
CA LYS A 4 -14.19 -1.87 11.99
C LYS A 4 -12.77 -2.20 12.42
N ALA A 5 -12.62 -3.11 13.38
CA ALA A 5 -11.32 -3.58 13.84
C ALA A 5 -10.51 -4.24 12.70
N ALA A 6 -11.15 -5.04 11.83
CA ALA A 6 -10.49 -5.61 10.65
C ALA A 6 -10.02 -4.52 9.67
N THR A 7 -10.82 -3.49 9.45
CA THR A 7 -10.50 -2.37 8.55
C THR A 7 -9.32 -1.55 9.07
N GLU A 8 -9.32 -1.24 10.37
CA GLU A 8 -8.21 -0.54 11.03
C GLU A 8 -6.92 -1.36 10.98
N GLN A 9 -7.00 -2.67 11.24
CA GLN A 9 -5.86 -3.57 11.14
C GLN A 9 -5.26 -3.55 9.72
N ILE A 10 -6.08 -3.68 8.68
CA ILE A 10 -5.59 -3.68 7.29
C ILE A 10 -4.95 -2.32 6.95
N ARG A 11 -5.54 -1.19 7.37
CA ARG A 11 -4.93 0.14 7.16
C ARG A 11 -3.56 0.26 7.83
N ALA A 12 -3.43 -0.20 9.07
CA ALA A 12 -2.17 -0.17 9.80
C ALA A 12 -1.09 -0.98 9.10
N VAL A 13 -1.44 -2.17 8.59
CA VAL A 13 -0.53 -3.01 7.80
C VAL A 13 -0.15 -2.33 6.48
N CYS A 14 -1.12 -1.77 5.72
CA CYS A 14 -0.82 -1.03 4.49
C CYS A 14 0.11 0.18 4.72
N LYS A 15 -0.04 0.88 5.84
CA LYS A 15 0.87 1.97 6.24
C LYS A 15 2.28 1.45 6.50
N THR A 16 2.39 0.33 7.21
CA THR A 16 3.69 -0.30 7.51
C THR A 16 4.39 -0.74 6.23
N ILE A 17 3.69 -1.43 5.32
CA ILE A 17 4.24 -1.85 4.02
C ILE A 17 4.77 -0.64 3.24
N ALA A 18 4.01 0.45 3.17
CA ALA A 18 4.45 1.66 2.47
C ALA A 18 5.74 2.25 3.07
N ILE A 19 5.84 2.28 4.41
CA ILE A 19 7.05 2.76 5.10
C ILE A 19 8.25 1.85 4.83
N GLU A 20 8.08 0.52 4.91
CA GLU A 20 9.17 -0.43 4.66
C GLU A 20 9.65 -0.36 3.20
N MET A 21 8.73 -0.21 2.24
CA MET A 21 9.10 0.00 0.84
C MET A 21 9.91 1.27 0.62
N MET A 22 9.62 2.37 1.33
CA MET A 22 10.39 3.61 1.24
C MET A 22 11.85 3.42 1.67
N LYS A 23 12.15 2.48 2.57
CA LYS A 23 13.53 2.19 2.99
C LYS A 23 14.36 1.51 1.91
N ILE A 24 13.73 0.92 0.90
CA ILE A 24 14.44 0.28 -0.22
C ILE A 24 15.06 1.34 -1.12
N HIS A 25 14.36 2.45 -1.40
CA HIS A 25 14.82 3.53 -2.29
C HIS A 25 16.27 3.99 -2.06
N PRO A 26 16.72 4.33 -0.83
CA PRO A 26 18.10 4.78 -0.62
C PRO A 26 19.16 3.67 -0.79
N ALA A 27 18.78 2.38 -0.75
CA ALA A 27 19.70 1.27 -0.97
C ALA A 27 19.91 0.96 -2.46
N VAL A 28 18.93 1.26 -3.31
CA VAL A 28 18.96 0.96 -4.76
C VAL A 28 20.20 1.53 -5.46
N PRO A 29 20.63 2.79 -5.24
CA PRO A 29 21.85 3.33 -5.87
C PRO A 29 23.11 2.52 -5.56
N GLY A 30 23.18 1.86 -4.40
CA GLY A 30 24.33 1.05 -3.98
C GLY A 30 24.55 -0.22 -4.80
N LEU A 31 23.58 -0.63 -5.62
CA LEU A 31 23.70 -1.82 -6.47
C LEU A 31 24.66 -1.62 -7.66
N ALA A 32 24.92 -0.37 -8.06
CA ALA A 32 25.78 0.00 -9.19
C ALA A 32 25.48 -0.72 -10.52
N ASP A 33 24.26 -1.26 -10.69
CA ASP A 33 23.77 -1.92 -11.90
C ASP A 33 22.49 -1.24 -12.36
N LYS A 34 22.58 -0.52 -13.49
CA LYS A 34 21.49 0.37 -13.93
C LYS A 34 20.21 -0.39 -14.26
N GLU A 35 20.32 -1.54 -14.93
CA GLU A 35 19.17 -2.34 -15.35
C GLU A 35 18.39 -2.85 -14.13
N THR A 36 19.10 -3.40 -13.14
CA THR A 36 18.50 -3.85 -11.88
C THR A 36 17.87 -2.69 -11.11
N GLN A 37 18.54 -1.53 -11.04
CA GLN A 37 18.02 -0.35 -10.36
C GLN A 37 16.69 0.12 -10.95
N ASP A 38 16.62 0.24 -12.29
CA ASP A 38 15.42 0.67 -13.00
C ASP A 38 14.24 -0.28 -12.74
N GLU A 39 14.47 -1.60 -12.82
CA GLU A 39 13.41 -2.58 -12.57
C GLU A 39 12.97 -2.62 -11.10
N ILE A 40 13.86 -2.38 -10.15
CA ILE A 40 13.47 -2.24 -8.73
C ILE A 40 12.58 -1.00 -8.55
N TYR A 41 12.95 0.16 -9.10
CA TYR A 41 12.11 1.37 -8.96
C TYR A 41 10.72 1.18 -9.58
N LYS A 42 10.64 0.55 -10.75
CA LYS A 42 9.38 0.21 -11.41
C LYS A 42 8.54 -0.76 -10.57
N THR A 43 9.18 -1.75 -9.97
CA THR A 43 8.52 -2.71 -9.07
C THR A 43 8.00 -2.02 -7.80
N LEU A 44 8.78 -1.15 -7.17
CA LEU A 44 8.36 -0.36 -6.00
C LEU A 44 7.16 0.55 -6.31
N TYR A 45 7.14 1.15 -7.49
CA TYR A 45 6.01 1.95 -7.94
C TYR A 45 4.73 1.11 -8.10
N GLU A 46 4.81 -0.06 -8.74
CA GLU A 46 3.64 -0.94 -8.91
C GLU A 46 3.14 -1.47 -7.56
N LEU A 47 4.03 -1.90 -6.66
CA LEU A 47 3.66 -2.30 -5.30
C LEU A 47 2.94 -1.16 -4.55
N THR A 48 3.40 0.08 -4.72
CA THR A 48 2.77 1.25 -4.10
C THR A 48 1.34 1.43 -4.62
N LYS A 49 1.12 1.27 -5.94
CA LYS A 49 -0.21 1.29 -6.54
C LYS A 49 -1.13 0.21 -5.97
N GLN A 50 -0.62 -1.01 -5.78
CA GLN A 50 -1.42 -2.11 -5.21
C GLN A 50 -1.83 -1.83 -3.76
N VAL A 51 -0.93 -1.24 -2.95
CA VAL A 51 -1.27 -0.79 -1.59
C VAL A 51 -2.34 0.30 -1.61
N GLU A 52 -2.30 1.23 -2.56
CA GLU A 52 -3.36 2.24 -2.75
C GLU A 52 -4.71 1.62 -3.17
N VAL A 53 -4.69 0.59 -4.01
CA VAL A 53 -5.92 -0.12 -4.40
C VAL A 53 -6.60 -0.71 -3.16
N ILE A 54 -5.85 -1.36 -2.27
CA ILE A 54 -6.40 -1.92 -1.02
C ILE A 54 -7.03 -0.81 -0.17
N LYS A 55 -6.30 0.29 0.08
CA LYS A 55 -6.80 1.43 0.88
C LYS A 55 -8.08 2.04 0.28
N LYS A 56 -8.15 2.17 -1.04
CA LYS A 56 -9.35 2.66 -1.75
C LYS A 56 -10.54 1.72 -1.59
N ARG A 57 -10.33 0.39 -1.55
CA ARG A 57 -11.42 -0.58 -1.30
C ARG A 57 -11.97 -0.44 0.11
N LEU A 58 -11.11 -0.27 1.11
CA LEU A 58 -11.52 -0.02 2.50
C LEU A 58 -12.33 1.28 2.62
N ALA A 59 -11.86 2.36 1.99
CA ALA A 59 -12.58 3.64 2.00
C ALA A 59 -13.96 3.55 1.31
N LYS A 60 -14.09 2.74 0.25
CA LYS A 60 -15.40 2.50 -0.39
C LYS A 60 -16.33 1.66 0.50
N LEU A 61 -15.78 0.67 1.19
CA LEU A 61 -16.56 -0.18 2.10
C LEU A 61 -17.21 0.67 3.21
N GLU A 62 -16.44 1.54 3.85
CA GLU A 62 -16.95 2.45 4.89
C GLU A 62 -18.02 3.42 4.37
N LYS A 63 -17.83 3.99 3.17
CA LYS A 63 -18.83 4.89 2.55
C LYS A 63 -20.17 4.20 2.29
N ASN A 64 -20.14 2.92 1.91
CA ASN A 64 -21.35 2.16 1.65
C ASN A 64 -22.10 1.82 2.95
N ASP A 65 -21.40 1.78 4.09
CA ASP A 65 -22.04 1.58 5.40
C ASP A 65 -22.75 2.83 5.90
N ASP A 66 -22.25 4.01 5.54
CA ASP A 66 -22.86 5.30 5.87
C ASP A 66 -24.08 5.64 4.99
N THR A 67 -24.43 4.77 4.02
CA THR A 67 -25.61 4.95 3.17
C THR A 67 -26.77 4.14 3.76
N PRO A 68 -27.80 4.77 4.34
CA PRO A 68 -28.99 4.05 4.80
C PRO A 68 -29.61 3.32 3.62
N GLN A 69 -29.86 2.02 3.77
CA GLN A 69 -30.62 1.22 2.80
C GLN A 69 -32.07 1.73 2.85
N LEU A 70 -32.47 2.48 1.83
CA LEU A 70 -33.85 2.91 1.58
C LEU A 70 -34.68 1.75 1.02
#